data_AF-A0A9W7C8D1-F1
#
_entry.id   AF-A0A9W7C8D1-F1
#
_cell.length_a   1.000
_cell.length_b   1.000
_cell.length_c   1.000
_cell.angle_alpha   90.00
_cell.angle_beta   90.00
_cell.angle_gamma   90.00
#
_symmetry.space_group_name_H-M   'P 1'
#
loop_
_entity.id
_entity.type
_entity.pdbx_description
1 polymer ?
#
loop_
_entity_poly.entity_id
_entity_poly.type
_entity_poly.pdbx_seq_one_letter_code
_entity_poly.pdbx_strand_id
1 'polypeptide(L)'
;MLMNNFSEGYISLKRLSKALDVKGEEVCRGEEEGYWVKNVNSMHKGTEEKASEDITVENLKGGIVAVIGDVGIGKSSLCNLLVGEVSSSFIRSGSVDYYNQETWLSYGTVKETVTFGRPIDDELFNECIKVSGLLQYEHQRLP
;
A
#
# COMPACT_ATOMS: atom_id res chain seq x y z
N MET A 1 -3.05 -41.71 -16.48
CA MET A 1 -2.31 -40.98 -15.43
C MET A 1 -1.77 -39.64 -15.94
N LEU A 2 -1.06 -39.58 -17.08
CA LEU A 2 -0.55 -38.31 -17.66
C LEU A 2 -1.63 -37.27 -17.99
N MET A 3 -2.80 -37.65 -18.52
CA MET A 3 -3.84 -36.68 -18.92
C MET A 3 -4.48 -35.92 -17.74
N ASN A 4 -4.53 -36.50 -16.55
CA ASN A 4 -5.10 -35.83 -15.37
C ASN A 4 -4.20 -34.69 -14.88
N ASN A 5 -2.87 -34.87 -14.95
CA ASN A 5 -1.95 -33.81 -14.54
C ASN A 5 -1.99 -32.60 -15.48
N PHE A 6 -2.22 -32.84 -16.78
CA PHE A 6 -2.40 -31.74 -17.74
C PHE A 6 -3.72 -31.00 -17.54
N SER A 7 -4.82 -31.70 -17.26
CA SER A 7 -6.10 -31.05 -16.97
C SER A 7 -6.06 -30.27 -15.66
N GLU A 8 -5.42 -30.81 -14.61
CA GLU A 8 -5.20 -30.13 -13.33
C GLU A 8 -4.32 -28.88 -13.50
N GLY A 9 -3.24 -28.98 -14.28
CA GLY A 9 -2.37 -27.84 -14.61
C GLY A 9 -3.12 -26.75 -15.37
N TYR A 10 -3.91 -27.12 -16.38
CA TYR A 10 -4.72 -26.18 -17.15
C TYR A 10 -5.80 -25.49 -16.31
N ILE A 11 -6.51 -26.23 -15.44
CA ILE A 11 -7.49 -25.67 -14.51
C ILE A 11 -6.82 -24.71 -13.53
N SER A 12 -5.63 -25.05 -13.03
CA SER A 12 -4.86 -24.19 -12.12
C SER A 12 -4.44 -22.89 -12.80
N LEU A 13 -3.94 -22.95 -14.04
CA LEU A 13 -3.62 -21.76 -14.83
C LEU A 13 -4.84 -20.88 -15.10
N LYS A 14 -5.99 -21.49 -15.39
CA LYS A 14 -7.25 -20.75 -15.60
C LYS A 14 -7.70 -20.04 -14.33
N ARG A 15 -7.54 -20.67 -13.16
CA ARG A 15 -7.83 -20.05 -11.85
C ARG A 15 -6.90 -18.88 -11.56
N LEU A 16 -5.59 -19.05 -11.81
CA LEU A 16 -4.60 -17.99 -11.64
C LEU A 16 -4.87 -16.81 -12.57
N SER A 17 -5.14 -17.07 -13.85
CA SER A 17 -5.47 -16.01 -14.81
C SER A 17 -6.68 -15.21 -14.36
N LYS A 18 -7.73 -15.87 -13.84
CA LYS A 18 -8.90 -15.18 -13.29
C LYS A 18 -8.56 -14.40 -12.01
N ALA A 19 -7.71 -14.93 -11.14
CA ALA A 19 -7.30 -14.28 -9.91
C ALA A 19 -6.36 -13.09 -10.14
N LEU A 20 -5.63 -13.06 -11.25
CA LEU A 20 -4.77 -11.94 -11.65
C LEU A 20 -5.52 -10.87 -12.44
N ASP A 21 -6.68 -11.20 -13.03
CA ASP A 21 -7.56 -10.25 -13.73
C ASP A 21 -8.37 -9.37 -12.76
N VAL A 22 -7.71 -8.88 -11.71
CA VAL A 22 -8.27 -7.88 -10.81
C VAL A 22 -8.04 -6.52 -11.45
N LYS A 23 -9.13 -5.90 -11.92
CA LYS A 23 -9.08 -4.48 -12.31
C LYS A 23 -8.90 -3.67 -11.03
N GLY A 24 -7.84 -2.86 -10.98
CA GLY A 24 -7.72 -1.86 -9.92
C GLY A 24 -8.95 -0.98 -9.90
N GLU A 25 -9.54 -0.76 -8.73
CA GLU A 25 -10.61 0.22 -8.58
C GLU A 25 -10.01 1.62 -8.79
N GLU A 26 -10.68 2.44 -9.61
CA GLU A 26 -10.29 3.84 -9.74
C GLU A 26 -10.65 4.57 -8.46
N VAL A 27 -9.63 5.06 -7.75
CA VAL A 27 -9.82 5.99 -6.64
C VAL A 27 -10.40 7.29 -7.22
N CYS A 28 -11.61 7.66 -6.81
CA CYS A 28 -12.26 8.90 -7.23
C CYS A 28 -11.36 10.10 -6.88
N ARG A 29 -10.90 10.84 -7.89
CA ARG A 29 -10.10 12.05 -7.69
C ARG A 29 -11.00 13.26 -7.55
N GLY A 30 -10.85 13.99 -6.45
CA GLY A 30 -11.60 15.22 -6.20
C GLY A 30 -10.97 16.42 -6.90
N GLU A 31 -11.81 17.41 -7.23
CA GLU A 31 -11.37 18.68 -7.82
C GLU A 31 -10.68 19.60 -6.80
N GLU A 32 -10.89 19.39 -5.50
CA GLU A 32 -10.31 20.20 -4.42
C GLU A 32 -8.87 19.78 -4.10
N GLU A 33 -7.97 20.76 -3.93
CA GLU A 33 -6.62 20.50 -3.40
C GLU A 33 -6.70 20.11 -1.92
N GLY A 34 -6.30 18.87 -1.60
CA GLY A 34 -6.22 18.40 -0.22
C GLY A 34 -6.48 16.91 -0.10
N TYR A 35 -6.10 16.36 1.05
CA TYR A 35 -6.47 14.99 1.40
C TYR A 35 -7.81 15.04 2.14
N TRP A 36 -8.85 14.59 1.44
CA TRP A 36 -10.20 14.47 1.96
C TRP A 36 -10.56 13.00 2.01
N VAL A 37 -11.27 12.62 3.06
CA VAL A 37 -11.78 11.28 3.27
C VAL A 37 -13.13 11.52 3.89
N LYS A 38 -14.21 11.33 3.14
CA LYS A 38 -15.56 11.66 3.61
C LYS A 38 -16.41 10.40 3.58
N ASN A 39 -17.14 10.16 4.67
CA ASN A 39 -18.14 9.10 4.79
C ASN A 39 -17.61 7.73 4.41
N VAL A 40 -16.44 7.39 4.98
CA VAL A 40 -15.84 6.09 4.75
C VAL A 40 -16.54 5.03 5.59
N ASN A 41 -17.11 4.07 4.87
CA ASN A 41 -17.59 2.82 5.42
C ASN A 41 -16.71 1.70 4.89
N SER A 42 -16.21 0.85 5.79
CA SER A 42 -15.43 -0.33 5.41
C SER A 42 -16.04 -1.59 6.01
N MET A 43 -15.92 -2.70 5.29
CA MET A 43 -16.45 -4.01 5.69
C MET A 43 -15.31 -5.02 5.79
N HIS A 44 -15.37 -5.93 6.76
CA HIS A 44 -14.41 -7.03 6.83
C HIS A 44 -14.60 -7.98 5.65
N LYS A 45 -13.50 -8.44 5.04
CA LYS A 45 -13.55 -9.35 3.89
C LYS A 45 -14.32 -10.63 4.25
N GLY A 46 -15.43 -10.87 3.56
CA GLY A 46 -16.23 -12.08 3.71
C GLY A 46 -17.31 -12.02 4.81
N THR A 47 -17.53 -10.87 5.43
CA THR A 47 -18.59 -10.66 6.44
C THR A 47 -19.39 -9.40 6.13
N GLU A 48 -20.66 -9.36 6.56
CA GLU A 48 -21.44 -8.11 6.53
C GLU A 48 -21.12 -7.17 7.71
N GLU A 49 -20.22 -7.57 8.60
CA GLU A 49 -19.77 -6.75 9.71
C GLU A 49 -18.95 -5.55 9.22
N LYS A 50 -19.39 -4.36 9.62
CA LYS A 50 -18.72 -3.12 9.34
C LYS A 50 -17.46 -3.01 10.20
N ALA A 51 -16.32 -2.78 9.56
CA ALA A 51 -15.03 -2.61 10.20
C ALA A 51 -14.85 -1.17 10.72
N SER A 52 -15.44 -0.19 10.03
CA SER A 52 -15.45 1.20 10.44
C SER A 52 -16.64 1.93 9.82
N GLU A 53 -17.24 2.84 10.58
CA GLU A 53 -18.37 3.67 10.17
C GLU A 53 -18.01 5.16 10.29
N ASP A 54 -18.50 5.96 9.36
CA ASP A 54 -18.53 7.43 9.40
C ASP A 54 -17.17 8.10 9.67
N ILE A 55 -16.08 7.53 9.15
CA ILE A 55 -14.77 8.18 9.24
C ILE A 55 -14.71 9.34 8.25
N THR A 56 -14.52 10.54 8.79
CA THR A 56 -14.27 11.75 8.02
C THR A 56 -12.95 12.39 8.43
N VAL A 57 -12.05 12.57 7.46
CA VAL A 57 -10.76 13.26 7.61
C VAL A 57 -10.73 14.40 6.60
N GLU A 58 -10.49 15.60 7.10
CA GLU A 58 -10.51 16.83 6.30
C GLU A 58 -9.16 17.53 6.36
N ASN A 59 -8.68 17.94 5.19
CA ASN A 59 -7.54 18.84 5.01
C ASN A 59 -6.26 18.47 5.78
N LEU A 60 -5.62 17.35 5.40
CA LEU A 60 -4.29 16.98 5.94
C LEU A 60 -3.11 17.82 5.40
N LYS A 61 -3.37 18.90 4.66
CA LYS A 61 -2.30 19.66 3.98
C LYS A 61 -1.53 20.52 4.99
N GLY A 62 -0.19 20.40 4.99
CA GLY A 62 0.70 21.30 5.72
C GLY A 62 0.91 20.99 7.21
N GLY A 63 0.50 19.81 7.68
CA GLY A 63 0.67 19.39 9.08
C GLY A 63 1.03 17.91 9.23
N ILE A 64 1.40 17.53 10.46
CA ILE A 64 1.60 16.14 10.87
C ILE A 64 0.36 15.71 11.65
N VAL A 65 -0.27 14.61 11.24
CA VAL A 65 -1.44 14.03 11.92
C VAL A 65 -1.08 12.64 12.45
N ALA A 66 -1.43 12.38 13.70
CA ALA A 66 -1.24 11.09 14.36
C ALA A 66 -2.60 10.48 14.72
N VAL A 67 -2.78 9.20 14.39
CA VAL A 67 -3.96 8.40 14.78
C VAL A 67 -3.57 7.54 15.99
N ILE A 68 -4.29 7.68 17.10
CA ILE A 68 -3.98 7.02 18.39
C ILE A 68 -5.21 6.23 18.86
N GLY A 69 -4.98 5.07 19.48
CA GLY A 69 -6.03 4.21 20.03
C GLY A 69 -5.50 2.81 20.35
N ASP A 70 -6.32 1.97 20.97
CA ASP A 70 -5.93 0.62 21.41
C ASP A 70 -5.61 -0.33 20.26
N VAL A 71 -4.83 -1.37 20.53
CA VAL A 71 -4.51 -2.42 19.54
C VAL A 71 -5.81 -3.13 19.13
N GLY A 72 -5.99 -3.33 17.81
CA GLY A 72 -7.19 -3.99 17.27
C GLY A 72 -8.35 -3.05 16.90
N ILE A 73 -8.29 -1.75 17.21
CA ILE A 73 -9.36 -0.79 16.88
C ILE A 73 -9.42 -0.37 15.39
N GLY A 74 -8.57 -0.94 14.54
CA GLY A 74 -8.60 -0.66 13.09
C GLY A 74 -7.74 0.51 12.61
N LYS A 75 -6.73 0.96 13.37
CA LYS A 75 -5.78 2.02 12.93
C LYS A 75 -5.07 1.67 11.62
N SER A 76 -4.50 0.46 11.52
CA SER A 76 -3.84 0.00 10.29
C SER A 76 -4.85 -0.19 9.16
N SER A 77 -6.08 -0.63 9.48
CA SER A 77 -7.18 -0.71 8.51
C SER A 77 -7.55 0.66 7.94
N LEU A 78 -7.56 1.70 8.77
CA LEU A 78 -7.74 3.08 8.33
C LEU A 78 -6.61 3.51 7.39
N CYS A 79 -5.34 3.22 7.70
CA CYS A 79 -4.23 3.50 6.78
C CYS A 79 -4.39 2.81 5.42
N ASN A 80 -4.72 1.50 5.42
CA ASN A 80 -4.96 0.73 4.20
C ASN A 80 -6.11 1.31 3.37
N LEU A 81 -7.11 1.87 4.04
CA LEU A 81 -8.21 2.56 3.40
C LEU A 81 -7.76 3.84 2.69
N LEU A 82 -6.96 4.69 3.35
CA LEU A 82 -6.41 5.92 2.76
C LEU A 82 -5.54 5.66 1.51
N VAL A 83 -4.87 4.51 1.49
CA VAL A 83 -4.06 4.05 0.36
C VAL A 83 -4.93 3.54 -0.79
N GLY A 84 -6.15 3.07 -0.49
CA GLY A 84 -7.07 2.49 -1.46
C GLY A 84 -6.96 0.96 -1.60
N GLU A 85 -6.39 0.26 -0.60
CA GLU A 85 -6.31 -1.21 -0.61
C GLU A 85 -7.65 -1.87 -0.25
N VAL A 86 -8.51 -1.13 0.45
CA VAL A 86 -9.87 -1.55 0.81
C VAL A 86 -10.88 -0.71 0.03
N SER A 87 -11.79 -1.39 -0.67
CA SER A 87 -12.84 -0.73 -1.43
C SER A 87 -13.70 0.15 -0.53
N SER A 88 -13.78 1.43 -0.86
CA SER A 88 -14.56 2.41 -0.10
C SER A 88 -14.87 3.64 -0.94
N SER A 89 -15.95 4.34 -0.59
CA SER A 89 -16.44 5.52 -1.29
C SER A 89 -15.78 6.80 -0.76
N PHE A 90 -14.48 6.99 -0.98
CA PHE A 90 -13.78 8.24 -0.63
C PHE A 90 -13.16 8.93 -1.84
N ILE A 91 -12.94 10.23 -1.70
CA ILE A 91 -12.43 11.10 -2.75
C ILE A 91 -11.06 11.60 -2.33
N ARG A 92 -10.00 11.21 -3.03
CA ARG A 92 -8.63 11.64 -2.72
C ARG A 92 -8.04 12.49 -3.84
N SER A 93 -7.41 13.61 -3.49
CA SER A 93 -6.60 14.39 -4.43
C SER A 93 -5.12 14.23 -4.10
N GLY A 94 -4.30 13.93 -5.11
CA GLY A 94 -2.84 13.79 -4.99
C GLY A 94 -2.28 12.36 -4.85
N SER A 95 -0.95 12.28 -4.74
CA SER A 95 -0.20 11.06 -4.46
C SER A 95 -0.12 10.79 -2.95
N VAL A 96 -0.05 9.51 -2.59
CA VAL A 96 0.16 9.04 -1.22
C VAL A 96 1.27 8.01 -1.27
N ASP A 97 2.28 8.21 -0.44
CA ASP A 97 3.30 7.21 -0.15
C ASP A 97 2.90 6.46 1.13
N TYR A 98 3.09 5.16 1.13
CA TYR A 98 2.68 4.29 2.22
C TYR A 98 3.85 3.49 2.76
N TYR A 99 3.96 3.44 4.08
CA TYR A 99 4.97 2.68 4.80
C TYR A 99 4.28 1.63 5.67
N ASN A 100 4.56 0.36 5.38
CA ASN A 100 3.99 -0.76 6.11
C ASN A 100 4.56 -0.86 7.53
N GLN A 101 3.72 -1.35 8.46
CA GLN A 101 4.14 -1.69 9.82
C GLN A 101 5.26 -2.75 9.82
N GLU A 102 5.19 -3.72 8.93
CA GLU A 102 6.24 -4.70 8.67
C GLU A 102 6.76 -4.50 7.25
N THR A 103 8.02 -4.07 7.13
CA THR A 103 8.63 -3.79 5.81
C THR A 103 9.12 -5.08 5.17
N TRP A 104 8.79 -5.26 3.89
CA TRP A 104 9.38 -6.31 3.07
C TRP A 104 10.70 -5.80 2.47
N LEU A 105 11.81 -6.45 2.83
CA LEU A 105 13.12 -6.16 2.25
C LEU A 105 13.38 -7.11 1.08
N SER A 106 13.68 -6.54 -0.08
CA SER A 106 14.20 -7.31 -1.20
C SER A 106 15.65 -7.72 -0.93
N TYR A 107 16.03 -8.90 -1.42
CA TYR A 107 17.43 -9.30 -1.55
C TYR A 107 18.17 -8.32 -2.45
N GLY A 108 19.38 -7.91 -2.05
CA GLY A 108 20.18 -6.94 -2.80
C GLY A 108 21.03 -6.04 -1.90
N THR A 109 21.63 -5.02 -2.51
CA THR A 109 22.23 -3.89 -1.78
C THR A 109 21.15 -3.00 -1.17
N VAL A 110 21.48 -2.22 -0.14
CA VAL A 110 20.56 -1.21 0.42
C VAL A 110 20.01 -0.30 -0.68
N LYS A 111 20.85 0.09 -1.66
CA LYS A 111 20.41 0.88 -2.81
C LYS A 111 19.34 0.17 -3.65
N GLU A 112 19.55 -1.08 -4.01
CA GLU A 112 18.58 -1.88 -4.78
C GLU A 112 17.25 -2.06 -4.03
N THR A 113 17.32 -2.27 -2.72
CA THR A 113 16.13 -2.46 -1.88
C THR A 113 15.34 -1.17 -1.68
N VAL A 114 16.02 -0.03 -1.49
CA VAL A 114 15.36 1.28 -1.33
C VAL A 114 14.73 1.75 -2.65
N THR A 115 15.39 1.54 -3.78
CA THR A 115 14.86 1.98 -5.08
C THR A 115 13.85 1.02 -5.68
N PHE A 116 13.77 -0.23 -5.19
CA PHE A 116 13.00 -1.31 -5.79
C PHE A 116 13.29 -1.47 -7.30
N GLY A 117 14.55 -1.27 -7.69
CA GLY A 117 15.01 -1.33 -9.08
C GLY A 117 14.59 -0.15 -9.97
N ARG A 118 13.98 0.90 -9.41
CA ARG A 118 13.65 2.12 -10.16
C ARG A 118 14.90 2.98 -10.35
N PRO A 119 15.04 3.66 -11.51
CA PRO A 119 16.10 4.63 -11.69
C PRO A 119 15.88 5.82 -10.74
N ILE A 120 16.94 6.23 -10.05
CA ILE A 120 16.97 7.39 -9.17
C ILE A 120 18.23 8.21 -9.47
N ASP A 121 18.15 9.52 -9.27
CA ASP A 121 19.33 10.38 -9.27
C ASP A 121 20.27 10.00 -8.11
N ASP A 122 21.54 9.78 -8.40
CA ASP A 122 22.55 9.42 -7.40
C ASP A 122 22.77 10.52 -6.37
N GLU A 123 22.63 11.80 -6.73
CA GLU A 123 22.73 12.91 -5.78
C GLU A 123 21.57 12.89 -4.78
N LEU A 124 20.34 12.74 -5.29
CA LEU A 124 19.14 12.62 -4.47
C LEU A 124 19.22 11.40 -3.56
N PHE A 125 19.66 10.26 -4.09
CA PHE A 125 19.81 9.03 -3.32
C PHE A 125 20.82 9.21 -2.18
N ASN A 126 21.99 9.79 -2.46
CA ASN A 126 23.02 10.05 -1.46
C ASN A 126 22.54 11.00 -0.36
N GLU A 127 21.76 12.03 -0.71
CA GLU A 127 21.14 12.92 0.26
C GLU A 127 20.15 12.18 1.16
N CYS A 128 19.22 11.41 0.57
CA CYS A 128 18.25 10.61 1.33
C CYS A 128 18.91 9.60 2.27
N ILE A 129 19.94 8.90 1.80
CA ILE A 129 20.69 7.92 2.59
C ILE A 129 21.48 8.58 3.72
N LYS A 130 22.04 9.77 3.48
CA LYS A 130 22.72 10.55 4.50
C LYS A 130 21.75 11.02 5.59
N VAL A 131 20.58 11.55 5.22
CA VAL A 131 19.56 12.03 6.17
C VAL A 131 18.94 10.88 6.98
N SER A 132 18.79 9.70 6.38
CA SER A 132 18.31 8.50 7.07
C SER A 132 19.36 7.81 7.96
N GLY A 133 20.62 8.29 7.96
CA GLY A 133 21.69 7.72 8.77
C GLY A 133 22.23 6.37 8.25
N LEU A 134 21.93 6.02 6.99
CA LEU A 134 22.27 4.73 6.40
C LEU A 134 23.52 4.78 5.50
N LEU A 135 24.21 5.92 5.41
CA LEU A 135 25.34 6.13 4.50
C LEU A 135 26.45 5.08 4.62
N GLN A 136 26.74 4.62 5.84
CA GLN A 136 27.75 3.59 6.08
C GLN A 136 27.34 2.18 5.62
N TYR A 137 26.06 1.98 5.29
CA TYR A 137 25.48 0.69 4.90
C TYR A 137 25.05 0.65 3.43
N GLU A 138 25.31 1.70 2.64
CA GLU A 138 24.85 1.78 1.25
C GLU A 138 25.19 0.54 0.42
N HIS A 139 26.43 0.04 0.55
CA HIS A 139 26.92 -1.14 -0.15
C HIS A 139 26.72 -2.45 0.62
N GLN A 140 26.11 -2.40 1.80
CA GLN A 140 25.78 -3.61 2.54
C GLN A 140 24.73 -4.40 1.77
N ARG A 141 24.98 -5.70 1.61
CA ARG A 141 23.96 -6.62 1.10
C ARG A 141 23.03 -7.03 2.23
N LEU A 142 21.74 -6.91 1.96
CA LEU A 142 20.70 -7.43 2.81
C LEU A 142 20.58 -8.95 2.58
N PRO A 143 20.39 -9.72 3.67
CA PRO A 143 20.40 -11.18 3.64
C PRO A 143 19.28 -11.76 2.80
#